data_AF-A0A061RF88-F1
#
_entry.id   AF-A0A061RF88-F1
#
_cell.length_a   1.000
_cell.length_b   1.000
_cell.length_c   1.000
_cell.angle_alpha   90.00
_cell.angle_beta   90.00
_cell.angle_gamma   90.00
#
_symmetry.space_group_name_H-M   'P 1'
#
loop_
_entity.id
_entity.type
_entity.pdbx_description
1 polymer ?
#
loop_
_entity_poly.entity_id
_entity_poly.type
_entity_poly.pdbx_seq_one_letter_code
_entity_poly.pdbx_strand_id
1 'polypeptide(L)'
;DGGRRRGPQRRGCLYIRCPASEHDRAGSPPAHGRARARALDASGVLQASGRRGGDAWRDVVKVLAPQAGSRRGIPPGQDRAARPPRGAPAGDPRGPRAGHCSDRVRGRRADRQRGRRRRCQRPDGEALVLAHFLDRVLDSRPSKTSDAPGWFEEAAALCRRLLSERARGVQRDSLMPVAAALQGALPDGHPVLKHMQELAQKNMSEAARARMEEKQRIIEAELQRRLLQEEWPDREELAAARMEEIEANTPIPERCWALRNVAGTLSIGGPGERARALTMLRRAVSLKEEHHRSKAHPGLLPELDALGECLSRSPELQEEAAATWERVLEIACLVAGRYRRDGLALEAAALQGGAAAELKGRLGADNGRVMAAEAAAGETLASLPEDECEEAKAAMTSGSVIKRLVRDFTEDLAIYKQGKKSRAELWEP
;
A
#
# COMPACT_ATOMS: atom_id res chain seq x y z
N ASP A 1 -39.04 43.98 39.45
CA ASP A 1 -40.42 43.44 39.32
C ASP A 1 -40.79 43.36 37.85
N GLY A 2 -41.02 42.23 37.18
CA GLY A 2 -41.44 40.90 37.61
C GLY A 2 -42.75 40.56 36.88
N GLY A 3 -42.70 39.91 35.69
CA GLY A 3 -43.88 39.83 34.82
C GLY A 3 -43.91 38.76 33.72
N ARG A 4 -43.64 37.50 34.10
CA ARG A 4 -44.18 36.22 33.57
C ARG A 4 -44.19 35.88 32.05
N ARG A 5 -43.45 34.80 31.79
CA ARG A 5 -43.46 33.85 30.67
C ARG A 5 -44.81 33.16 30.45
N ARG A 6 -45.11 32.76 29.21
CA ARG A 6 -45.61 31.42 28.80
C ARG A 6 -45.57 31.29 27.26
N GLY A 7 -44.88 30.27 26.75
CA GLY A 7 -44.97 29.85 25.35
C GLY A 7 -45.99 28.71 25.16
N PRO A 8 -46.10 28.14 23.95
CA PRO A 8 -46.59 26.78 23.78
C PRO A 8 -45.63 25.88 22.99
N GLN A 9 -45.67 24.60 23.38
CA GLN A 9 -44.96 23.47 22.78
C GLN A 9 -45.74 22.88 21.59
N ARG A 10 -44.93 22.32 20.69
CA ARG A 10 -45.15 21.33 19.61
C ARG A 10 -46.39 20.43 19.70
N ARG A 11 -46.95 20.09 18.52
CA ARG A 11 -46.99 18.72 17.92
C ARG A 11 -47.77 18.77 16.60
N GLY A 12 -47.10 18.49 15.48
CA GLY A 12 -47.73 18.24 14.18
C GLY A 12 -47.26 16.89 13.65
N CYS A 13 -48.14 15.90 13.71
CA CYS A 13 -48.03 14.67 12.93
C CYS A 13 -48.62 14.95 11.54
N LEU A 14 -47.91 14.61 10.47
CA LEU A 14 -48.52 14.44 9.16
C LEU A 14 -47.95 13.20 8.46
N TYR A 15 -48.84 12.24 8.25
CA TYR A 15 -48.72 11.07 7.39
C TYR A 15 -49.04 11.47 5.95
N ILE A 16 -48.17 11.23 4.97
CA ILE A 16 -48.52 11.05 3.53
C ILE A 16 -47.50 10.04 2.96
N ARG A 17 -47.85 8.75 2.91
CA ARG A 17 -48.38 7.98 1.75
C ARG A 17 -47.35 7.77 0.61
N CYS A 18 -46.80 6.56 0.61
CA CYS A 18 -46.08 5.92 -0.49
C CYS A 18 -47.11 5.26 -1.43
N PRO A 19 -47.04 5.41 -2.77
CA PRO A 19 -47.86 4.61 -3.67
C PRO A 19 -47.14 3.30 -4.00
N ALA A 20 -47.85 2.20 -3.74
CA ALA A 20 -47.52 0.86 -4.17
C ALA A 20 -47.61 0.72 -5.70
N SER A 21 -46.68 -0.03 -6.30
CA SER A 21 -46.85 -0.61 -7.63
C SER A 21 -46.99 -2.12 -7.48
N GLU A 22 -48.22 -2.60 -7.62
CA GLU A 22 -48.56 -3.99 -7.93
C GLU A 22 -48.35 -4.22 -9.43
N HIS A 23 -47.57 -5.23 -9.79
CA HIS A 23 -47.82 -6.02 -10.98
C HIS A 23 -47.26 -7.43 -10.79
N ASP A 24 -48.16 -8.34 -10.45
CA ASP A 24 -48.04 -9.76 -10.75
C ASP A 24 -48.18 -9.97 -12.25
N ARG A 25 -47.27 -10.76 -12.85
CA ARG A 25 -47.63 -11.77 -13.85
C ARG A 25 -46.56 -12.85 -13.93
N ALA A 26 -47.06 -14.07 -13.79
CA ALA A 26 -46.33 -15.33 -13.82
C ALA A 26 -45.84 -15.72 -15.23
N GLY A 27 -44.78 -16.52 -15.26
CA GLY A 27 -44.30 -17.23 -16.45
C GLY A 27 -42.94 -17.90 -16.23
N SER A 28 -42.95 -19.15 -15.76
CA SER A 28 -41.82 -20.11 -15.77
C SER A 28 -41.90 -20.99 -17.04
N PRO A 29 -40.95 -21.92 -17.36
CA PRO A 29 -39.46 -22.00 -17.30
C PRO A 29 -38.92 -22.45 -18.72
N PRO A 30 -37.77 -23.14 -19.01
CA PRO A 30 -36.77 -23.77 -18.13
C PRO A 30 -35.26 -23.78 -18.55
N ALA A 31 -34.45 -24.13 -17.54
CA ALA A 31 -33.33 -25.10 -17.54
C ALA A 31 -31.97 -24.87 -18.23
N HIS A 32 -30.96 -25.25 -17.43
CA HIS A 32 -29.61 -25.78 -17.73
C HIS A 32 -28.47 -24.84 -18.13
N GLY A 33 -27.46 -24.79 -17.25
CA GLY A 33 -26.14 -24.24 -17.55
C GLY A 33 -25.22 -24.17 -16.34
N ARG A 34 -24.84 -25.33 -15.79
CA ARG A 34 -23.84 -25.44 -14.71
C ARG A 34 -22.49 -24.91 -15.20
N ALA A 35 -21.98 -23.83 -14.60
CA ALA A 35 -20.57 -23.45 -14.67
C ALA A 35 -19.95 -23.56 -13.28
N ARG A 36 -18.99 -24.49 -13.18
CA ARG A 36 -18.23 -24.82 -11.96
C ARG A 36 -17.33 -23.65 -11.57
N ALA A 37 -17.47 -23.18 -10.34
CA ALA A 37 -16.46 -22.39 -9.66
C ALA A 37 -15.23 -23.28 -9.39
N ARG A 38 -14.07 -22.91 -9.95
CA ARG A 38 -12.77 -23.45 -9.53
C ARG A 38 -12.23 -22.54 -8.44
N ALA A 39 -12.27 -23.04 -7.20
CA ALA A 39 -11.45 -22.55 -6.11
C ALA A 39 -9.98 -22.83 -6.46
N LEU A 40 -9.14 -21.80 -6.49
CA LEU A 40 -7.70 -21.94 -6.55
C LEU A 40 -7.16 -21.98 -5.13
N ASP A 41 -6.57 -23.11 -4.83
CA ASP A 41 -5.85 -23.47 -3.62
C ASP A 41 -4.61 -22.56 -3.47
N ALA A 42 -4.64 -21.64 -2.52
CA ALA A 42 -3.48 -20.88 -2.07
C ALA A 42 -2.88 -21.61 -0.86
N SER A 43 -2.13 -22.68 -1.13
CA SER A 43 -1.35 -23.41 -0.12
C SER A 43 -0.16 -24.07 -0.80
N GLY A 44 0.84 -23.26 -1.15
CA GLY A 44 1.96 -23.75 -1.95
C GLY A 44 3.20 -22.86 -1.95
N VAL A 45 3.49 -22.14 -0.86
CA VAL A 45 4.80 -21.46 -0.69
C VAL A 45 5.17 -21.43 0.79
N LEU A 46 5.55 -22.57 1.36
CA LEU A 46 6.28 -22.66 2.64
C LEU A 46 7.06 -23.98 2.69
N GLN A 47 7.95 -24.19 1.70
CA GLN A 47 8.99 -25.22 1.74
C GLN A 47 10.27 -24.67 1.12
N ALA A 48 10.99 -23.81 1.86
CA ALA A 48 12.38 -23.48 1.55
C ALA A 48 13.09 -22.77 2.72
N SER A 49 13.27 -23.45 3.85
CA SER A 49 14.36 -23.13 4.80
C SER A 49 14.65 -24.30 5.75
N GLY A 50 14.79 -25.50 5.18
CA GLY A 50 15.28 -26.68 5.90
C GLY A 50 16.78 -26.64 6.18
N ARG A 51 17.26 -25.70 7.01
CA ARG A 51 18.55 -25.87 7.70
C ARG A 51 18.26 -26.55 9.03
N ARG A 52 18.56 -27.85 9.10
CA ARG A 52 18.39 -28.66 10.31
C ARG A 52 19.27 -28.07 11.42
N GLY A 53 18.70 -27.83 12.61
CA GLY A 53 19.38 -27.23 13.77
C GLY A 53 20.64 -27.96 14.26
N GLY A 54 20.96 -29.14 13.71
CA GLY A 54 22.20 -29.87 14.03
C GLY A 54 23.50 -29.16 13.64
N ASP A 55 23.48 -28.26 12.64
CA ASP A 55 24.70 -27.55 12.23
C ASP A 55 24.99 -26.29 13.07
N ALA A 56 23.96 -25.63 13.61
CA ALA A 56 24.11 -24.45 14.46
C ALA A 56 24.91 -24.75 15.75
N TRP A 57 24.71 -25.93 16.35
CA TRP A 57 25.46 -26.35 17.52
C TRP A 57 26.94 -26.60 17.26
N ARG A 58 27.33 -26.99 16.02
CA ARG A 58 28.76 -27.15 15.67
C ARG A 58 29.48 -25.81 15.69
N ASP A 59 28.79 -24.73 15.33
CA ASP A 59 29.38 -23.40 15.30
C ASP A 59 29.46 -22.79 16.71
N VAL A 60 28.48 -23.05 17.59
CA VAL A 60 28.56 -22.70 19.03
C VAL A 60 29.75 -23.38 19.71
N VAL A 61 29.99 -24.67 19.45
CA VAL A 61 31.12 -25.42 20.01
C VAL A 61 32.47 -24.90 19.48
N LYS A 62 32.54 -24.46 18.21
CA LYS A 62 33.76 -23.86 17.64
C LYS A 62 34.10 -22.50 18.24
N VAL A 63 33.11 -21.65 18.51
CA VAL A 63 33.31 -20.31 19.10
C VAL A 63 33.85 -20.39 20.54
N LEU A 64 33.54 -21.46 21.27
CA LEU A 64 33.90 -21.61 22.70
C LEU A 64 35.11 -22.52 22.95
N ALA A 65 35.65 -23.16 21.91
CA ALA A 65 36.91 -23.90 21.98
C ALA A 65 38.10 -22.91 21.97
N PRO A 66 39.05 -22.96 22.94
CA PRO A 66 40.24 -22.13 22.87
C PRO A 66 41.05 -22.54 21.63
N GLN A 67 41.47 -21.57 20.80
CA GLN A 67 42.39 -21.85 19.70
C GLN A 67 43.68 -22.46 20.26
N ALA A 68 43.77 -23.80 20.24
CA ALA A 68 44.98 -24.53 20.51
C ALA A 68 45.90 -24.35 19.31
N GLY A 69 47.03 -23.67 19.53
CA GLY A 69 47.98 -23.28 18.49
C GLY A 69 48.36 -24.42 17.55
N SER A 70 48.05 -24.24 16.27
CA SER A 70 48.55 -25.10 15.20
C SER A 70 49.92 -24.59 14.76
N ARG A 71 50.98 -25.19 15.32
CA ARG A 71 52.31 -25.22 14.70
C ARG A 71 52.30 -26.27 13.60
N ARG A 72 52.16 -25.86 12.35
CA ARG A 72 52.68 -26.52 11.13
C ARG A 72 52.99 -25.37 10.18
N GLY A 73 54.22 -25.14 9.74
CA GLY A 73 55.09 -26.06 9.02
C GLY A 73 55.28 -25.43 7.64
N ILE A 74 56.42 -24.77 7.45
CA ILE A 74 56.84 -24.13 6.20
C ILE A 74 57.12 -25.23 5.16
N PRO A 75 56.75 -25.02 3.88
CA PRO A 75 57.59 -25.46 2.79
C PRO A 75 57.98 -24.30 1.84
N PRO A 76 59.04 -24.49 1.03
CA PRO A 76 59.89 -23.41 0.55
C PRO A 76 59.55 -22.91 -0.86
N GLY A 77 59.95 -21.67 -1.13
CA GLY A 77 60.59 -21.22 -2.37
C GLY A 77 59.83 -21.33 -3.69
N GLN A 78 59.34 -20.19 -4.19
CA GLN A 78 59.54 -19.83 -5.59
C GLN A 78 59.93 -18.36 -5.71
N ASP A 79 61.17 -18.15 -6.17
CA ASP A 79 61.70 -16.90 -6.69
C ASP A 79 60.90 -16.46 -7.93
N ARG A 80 60.61 -15.15 -8.02
CA ARG A 80 61.04 -14.34 -9.17
C ARG A 80 60.73 -12.84 -9.00
N ALA A 81 61.77 -12.09 -9.34
CA ALA A 81 61.81 -10.78 -9.99
C ALA A 81 61.63 -9.50 -9.14
N ALA A 82 62.80 -8.92 -8.85
CA ALA A 82 63.05 -7.53 -8.53
C ALA A 82 62.69 -6.57 -9.68
N ARG A 83 62.23 -5.35 -9.36
CA ARG A 83 62.94 -4.05 -9.51
C ARG A 83 61.99 -2.84 -9.38
N PRO A 84 62.51 -1.60 -9.12
CA PRO A 84 62.00 -0.75 -8.05
C PRO A 84 61.64 0.69 -8.55
N PRO A 85 61.82 1.82 -7.82
CA PRO A 85 60.75 2.79 -7.60
C PRO A 85 61.00 4.17 -8.24
N ARG A 86 59.94 5.00 -8.36
CA ARG A 86 59.99 6.45 -8.61
C ARG A 86 58.69 7.05 -8.05
N GLY A 87 58.63 8.10 -7.23
CA GLY A 87 59.64 8.96 -6.63
C GLY A 87 58.98 9.85 -5.56
N ALA A 88 59.79 10.33 -4.62
CA ALA A 88 59.56 11.54 -3.82
C ALA A 88 59.76 12.80 -4.73
N PRO A 89 59.53 14.06 -4.33
CA PRO A 89 59.70 14.69 -3.00
C PRO A 89 58.50 15.63 -2.65
N ALA A 90 58.43 16.50 -1.64
CA ALA A 90 59.35 17.10 -0.68
C ALA A 90 58.49 17.70 0.47
N GLY A 91 59.10 17.98 1.63
CA GLY A 91 58.57 19.00 2.57
C GLY A 91 58.35 18.58 4.02
N ASP A 92 59.42 18.18 4.70
CA ASP A 92 59.62 18.31 6.16
C ASP A 92 59.75 19.82 6.54
N PRO A 93 59.94 20.26 7.81
CA PRO A 93 59.79 19.59 9.11
C PRO A 93 59.10 20.48 10.20
N ARG A 94 58.74 19.87 11.34
CA ARG A 94 58.98 20.43 12.70
C ARG A 94 58.60 19.40 13.78
N GLY A 95 59.61 18.67 14.27
CA GLY A 95 59.67 18.19 15.66
C GLY A 95 60.09 19.35 16.60
N PRO A 96 60.17 19.16 17.94
CA PRO A 96 61.06 18.17 18.57
C PRO A 96 60.39 17.31 19.69
N ARG A 97 60.83 16.06 19.89
CA ARG A 97 61.72 15.52 20.97
C ARG A 97 61.19 15.80 22.41
N ALA A 98 61.27 14.93 23.41
CA ALA A 98 62.05 13.72 23.67
C ALA A 98 61.32 12.91 24.77
N GLY A 99 61.55 11.60 24.89
CA GLY A 99 62.33 11.13 26.03
C GLY A 99 62.45 9.60 26.07
N HIS A 100 63.70 9.15 26.01
CA HIS A 100 64.20 7.78 26.13
C HIS A 100 64.14 7.22 27.56
N CYS A 101 64.11 5.88 27.66
CA CYS A 101 65.04 5.00 28.40
C CYS A 101 64.28 3.71 28.78
N SER A 102 64.51 2.56 28.14
CA SER A 102 65.70 1.68 28.18
C SER A 102 65.80 0.81 29.44
N ASP A 103 65.78 -0.50 29.15
CA ASP A 103 66.72 -1.51 29.62
C ASP A 103 66.47 -2.35 30.90
N ARG A 104 66.54 -3.67 30.63
CA ARG A 104 67.34 -4.71 31.30
C ARG A 104 66.68 -5.78 32.18
N VAL A 105 66.54 -6.95 31.53
CA VAL A 105 67.28 -8.21 31.77
C VAL A 105 67.42 -8.70 33.22
N ARG A 106 66.86 -9.90 33.46
CA ARG A 106 67.37 -11.10 34.16
C ARG A 106 66.13 -11.84 34.68
N GLY A 107 65.87 -13.12 34.41
CA GLY A 107 66.77 -14.25 34.33
C GLY A 107 66.47 -15.19 35.52
N ARG A 108 66.10 -16.44 35.22
CA ARG A 108 66.02 -17.62 36.11
C ARG A 108 64.79 -17.68 37.04
N ARG A 109 63.94 -18.69 36.86
CA ARG A 109 64.09 -20.05 37.41
C ARG A 109 62.89 -20.90 36.97
N ALA A 110 63.20 -21.93 36.18
CA ALA A 110 62.35 -23.10 36.06
C ALA A 110 62.48 -23.88 37.37
N ASP A 111 61.38 -24.02 38.11
CA ASP A 111 61.24 -25.10 39.08
C ASP A 111 59.77 -25.50 39.26
N ARG A 112 59.49 -26.72 38.79
CA ARG A 112 58.65 -27.72 39.46
C ARG A 112 57.36 -27.23 40.13
N GLN A 113 56.30 -27.11 39.34
CA GLN A 113 54.93 -27.43 39.80
C GLN A 113 54.24 -28.38 38.83
N ARG A 114 54.78 -29.60 38.73
CA ARG A 114 53.96 -30.78 38.35
C ARG A 114 53.31 -31.29 39.63
N GLY A 115 52.20 -30.65 40.02
CA GLY A 115 51.44 -31.02 41.20
C GLY A 115 49.98 -30.72 41.00
N ARG A 116 49.22 -31.74 40.61
CA ARG A 116 47.74 -31.75 40.53
C ARG A 116 47.16 -30.77 39.50
N ARG A 117 47.19 -31.19 38.23
CA ARG A 117 46.12 -30.83 37.28
C ARG A 117 44.80 -31.38 37.84
N ARG A 118 44.19 -30.68 38.79
CA ARG A 118 42.74 -30.80 38.99
C ARG A 118 42.18 -30.48 37.61
N ARG A 119 41.52 -31.45 36.98
CA ARG A 119 40.74 -31.20 35.77
C ARG A 119 39.78 -30.09 36.17
N CYS A 120 40.08 -28.85 35.79
CA CYS A 120 39.08 -27.79 35.76
C CYS A 120 38.10 -28.25 34.69
N GLN A 121 37.15 -29.13 35.07
CA GLN A 121 35.95 -29.36 34.30
C GLN A 121 35.39 -27.97 34.06
N ARG A 122 35.43 -27.50 32.81
CA ARG A 122 34.91 -26.18 32.47
C ARG A 122 33.40 -26.32 32.59
N PRO A 123 32.77 -25.74 33.62
CA PRO A 123 31.34 -25.89 33.85
C PRO A 123 30.51 -25.41 32.65
N ASP A 124 31.05 -24.50 31.83
CA ASP A 124 30.43 -23.96 30.61
C ASP A 124 30.16 -25.04 29.54
N GLY A 125 31.05 -26.04 29.43
CA GLY A 125 30.90 -27.13 28.47
C GLY A 125 29.78 -28.09 28.84
N GLU A 126 29.59 -28.34 30.14
CA GLU A 126 28.50 -29.20 30.64
C GLU A 126 27.13 -28.51 30.49
N ALA A 127 27.07 -27.20 30.71
CA ALA A 127 25.85 -26.41 30.49
C ALA A 127 25.42 -26.44 29.01
N LEU A 128 26.35 -26.37 28.07
CA LEU A 128 26.06 -26.49 26.63
C LEU A 128 25.57 -27.89 26.24
N VAL A 129 26.16 -28.95 26.79
CA VAL A 129 25.72 -30.33 26.52
C VAL A 129 24.30 -30.56 27.06
N LEU A 130 24.00 -30.09 28.26
CA LEU A 130 22.67 -30.17 28.84
C LEU A 130 21.65 -29.29 28.09
N ALA A 131 22.06 -28.11 27.60
CA ALA A 131 21.23 -27.26 26.76
C ALA A 131 20.94 -27.91 25.40
N HIS A 132 21.94 -28.53 24.77
CA HIS A 132 21.77 -29.30 23.53
C HIS A 132 20.85 -30.51 23.72
N PHE A 133 20.99 -31.23 24.84
CA PHE A 133 20.11 -32.34 25.14
C PHE A 133 18.66 -31.86 25.35
N LEU A 134 18.46 -30.77 26.09
CA LEU A 134 17.13 -30.17 26.28
C LEU A 134 16.52 -29.71 24.94
N ASP A 135 17.33 -29.12 24.06
CA ASP A 135 16.95 -28.72 22.70
C ASP A 135 16.44 -29.93 21.90
N ARG A 136 17.21 -31.03 21.87
CA ARG A 136 16.82 -32.27 21.20
C ARG A 136 15.55 -32.90 21.76
N VAL A 137 15.36 -32.86 23.07
CA VAL A 137 14.15 -33.37 23.74
C VAL A 137 12.93 -32.54 23.37
N LEU A 138 13.09 -31.22 23.21
CA LEU A 138 11.99 -30.33 22.83
C LEU A 138 11.68 -30.38 21.33
N ASP A 139 12.69 -30.54 20.48
CA ASP A 139 12.54 -30.76 19.03
C ASP A 139 11.79 -32.06 18.69
N SER A 140 11.91 -33.07 19.56
CA SER A 140 11.23 -34.35 19.40
C SER A 140 9.83 -34.39 20.03
N ARG A 141 9.36 -33.25 20.57
CA ARG A 141 8.02 -33.13 21.14
C ARG A 141 6.97 -33.23 20.02
N PRO A 142 6.00 -34.16 20.10
CA PRO A 142 4.90 -34.20 19.14
C PRO A 142 4.07 -32.92 19.20
N SER A 143 3.54 -32.50 18.05
CA SER A 143 2.83 -31.21 17.89
C SER A 143 1.53 -31.09 18.68
N LYS A 144 0.94 -32.22 19.09
CA LYS A 144 -0.24 -32.29 19.96
C LYS A 144 0.20 -32.60 21.38
N THR A 145 -0.10 -31.70 22.32
CA THR A 145 0.21 -31.86 23.75
C THR A 145 -0.46 -33.09 24.38
N SER A 146 -1.56 -33.59 23.80
CA SER A 146 -2.22 -34.83 24.23
C SER A 146 -1.42 -36.11 23.93
N ASP A 147 -0.49 -36.05 22.98
CA ASP A 147 0.18 -37.23 22.43
C ASP A 147 1.65 -37.33 22.88
N ALA A 148 2.11 -36.36 23.69
CA ALA A 148 3.46 -36.37 24.24
C ALA A 148 3.54 -37.39 25.38
N PRO A 149 4.31 -38.49 25.24
CA PRO A 149 4.44 -39.45 26.33
C PRO A 149 5.09 -38.78 27.54
N GLY A 150 4.59 -39.08 28.74
CA GLY A 150 4.94 -38.36 29.99
C GLY A 150 6.44 -38.26 30.30
N TRP A 151 7.25 -39.19 29.77
CA TRP A 151 8.70 -39.15 29.91
C TRP A 151 9.36 -37.92 29.27
N PHE A 152 8.75 -37.27 28.27
CA PHE A 152 9.29 -36.06 27.64
C PHE A 152 9.33 -34.88 28.60
N GLU A 153 8.21 -34.62 29.29
CA GLU A 153 8.12 -33.52 30.25
C GLU A 153 9.00 -33.79 31.47
N GLU A 154 9.10 -35.05 31.90
CA GLU A 154 10.02 -35.49 32.95
C GLU A 154 11.49 -35.31 32.55
N ALA A 155 11.87 -35.68 31.32
CA ALA A 155 13.22 -35.50 30.80
C ALA A 155 13.58 -34.02 30.66
N ALA A 156 12.67 -33.19 30.14
CA ALA A 156 12.85 -31.75 30.05
C ALA A 156 12.96 -31.10 31.43
N ALA A 157 12.13 -31.53 32.40
CA ALA A 157 12.19 -31.07 33.79
C ALA A 157 13.49 -31.47 34.47
N LEU A 158 13.97 -32.70 34.27
CA LEU A 158 15.25 -33.18 34.78
C LEU A 158 16.40 -32.35 34.22
N CYS A 159 16.39 -32.06 32.91
CA CYS A 159 17.44 -31.26 32.29
C CYS A 159 17.46 -29.81 32.78
N ARG A 160 16.29 -29.17 32.93
CA ARG A 160 16.17 -27.84 33.56
C ARG A 160 16.69 -27.85 35.02
N ARG A 161 16.38 -28.90 35.79
CA ARG A 161 16.87 -29.07 37.16
C ARG A 161 18.39 -29.22 37.20
N LEU A 162 18.96 -30.10 36.37
CA LEU A 162 20.41 -30.31 36.28
C LEU A 162 21.15 -29.05 35.81
N LEU A 163 20.61 -28.34 34.82
CA LEU A 163 21.12 -27.03 34.40
C LEU A 163 21.11 -26.02 35.54
N SER A 164 20.01 -25.94 36.29
CA SER A 164 19.87 -25.03 37.44
C SER A 164 20.84 -25.37 38.58
N GLU A 165 21.01 -26.66 38.89
CA GLU A 165 21.94 -27.13 39.92
C GLU A 165 23.39 -26.84 39.52
N ARG A 166 23.75 -27.11 38.26
CA ARG A 166 25.07 -26.78 37.72
C ARG A 166 25.32 -25.29 37.73
N ALA A 167 24.35 -24.48 37.30
CA ALA A 167 24.41 -23.02 37.28
C ALA A 167 24.75 -22.40 38.66
N ARG A 168 24.33 -23.04 39.76
CA ARG A 168 24.66 -22.59 41.13
C ARG A 168 26.15 -22.73 41.48
N GLY A 169 26.84 -23.70 40.88
CA GLY A 169 28.26 -23.98 41.14
C GLY A 169 29.23 -23.30 40.16
N VAL A 170 28.71 -22.61 39.14
CA VAL A 170 29.53 -21.93 38.12
C VAL A 170 30.01 -20.58 38.63
N GLN A 171 31.20 -20.15 38.22
CA GLN A 171 31.71 -18.80 38.48
C GLN A 171 30.68 -17.75 38.03
N ARG A 172 30.56 -16.66 38.78
CA ARG A 172 29.67 -15.54 38.41
C ARG A 172 30.04 -15.01 37.02
N ASP A 173 29.04 -14.54 36.28
CA ASP A 173 29.14 -13.94 34.92
C ASP A 173 29.56 -14.89 33.77
N SER A 174 29.89 -16.14 34.06
CA SER A 174 30.35 -17.13 33.06
C SER A 174 29.25 -17.63 32.12
N LEU A 175 27.99 -17.58 32.54
CA LEU A 175 26.86 -18.07 31.75
C LEU A 175 26.38 -17.07 30.69
N MET A 176 26.78 -15.80 30.76
CA MET A 176 26.36 -14.76 29.83
C MET A 176 26.87 -14.99 28.38
N PRO A 177 28.17 -15.30 28.15
CA PRO A 177 28.66 -15.66 26.81
C PRO A 177 27.98 -16.90 26.23
N VAL A 178 27.61 -17.87 27.09
CA VAL A 178 26.90 -19.08 26.68
C VAL A 178 25.49 -18.74 26.19
N ALA A 179 24.75 -17.94 26.95
CA ALA A 179 23.43 -17.47 26.54
C ALA A 179 23.48 -16.64 25.25
N ALA A 180 24.49 -15.77 25.09
CA ALA A 180 24.70 -14.98 23.86
C ALA A 180 25.03 -15.86 22.65
N ALA A 181 25.85 -16.90 22.81
CA ALA A 181 26.14 -17.85 21.75
C ALA A 181 24.90 -18.65 21.33
N LEU A 182 24.04 -19.02 22.29
CA LEU A 182 22.76 -19.68 22.01
C LEU A 182 21.77 -18.75 21.30
N GLN A 183 21.78 -17.45 21.61
CA GLN A 183 20.92 -16.46 20.94
C GLN A 183 21.24 -16.35 19.43
N GLY A 184 22.50 -16.51 19.03
CA GLY A 184 22.87 -16.54 17.62
C GLY A 184 22.56 -17.87 16.91
N ALA A 185 22.31 -18.94 17.67
CA ALA A 185 22.16 -20.30 17.14
C ALA A 185 20.70 -20.81 17.12
N LEU A 186 19.86 -20.30 18.01
CA LEU A 186 18.47 -20.70 18.19
C LEU A 186 17.53 -19.52 17.83
N PRO A 187 16.33 -19.78 17.28
CA PRO A 187 15.37 -18.72 16.98
C PRO A 187 14.88 -17.99 18.23
N ASP A 188 14.48 -16.73 18.06
CA ASP A 188 13.92 -15.92 19.14
C ASP A 188 12.69 -16.62 19.75
N GLY A 189 12.62 -16.64 21.09
CA GLY A 189 11.55 -17.31 21.84
C GLY A 189 11.77 -18.81 22.10
N HIS A 190 12.91 -19.39 21.70
CA HIS A 190 13.20 -20.79 21.98
C HIS A 190 13.26 -21.07 23.51
N PRO A 191 12.59 -22.12 24.03
CA PRO A 191 12.49 -22.39 25.47
C PRO A 191 13.84 -22.62 26.15
N VAL A 192 14.80 -23.23 25.45
CA VAL A 192 16.17 -23.45 25.97
C VAL A 192 16.92 -22.12 26.09
N LEU A 193 16.79 -21.26 25.08
CA LEU A 193 17.41 -19.94 25.08
C LEU A 193 16.85 -19.10 26.22
N LYS A 194 15.53 -19.06 26.40
CA LYS A 194 14.87 -18.36 27.49
C LYS A 194 15.36 -18.85 28.86
N HIS A 195 15.42 -20.16 29.07
CA HIS A 195 15.88 -20.72 30.33
C HIS A 195 17.36 -20.43 30.61
N MET A 196 18.22 -20.49 29.59
CA MET A 196 19.63 -20.15 29.72
C MET A 196 19.85 -18.65 29.97
N GLN A 197 19.05 -17.77 29.37
CA GLN A 197 19.05 -16.34 29.67
C GLN A 197 18.63 -16.07 31.13
N GLU A 198 17.59 -16.73 31.63
CA GLU A 198 17.16 -16.62 33.04
C GLU A 198 18.26 -17.09 34.01
N LEU A 199 18.91 -18.21 33.72
CA LEU A 199 20.02 -18.71 34.53
C LEU A 199 21.23 -17.78 34.47
N ALA A 200 21.54 -17.23 33.30
CA ALA A 200 22.62 -16.26 33.13
C ALA A 200 22.35 -14.99 33.94
N GLN A 201 21.15 -14.42 33.89
CA GLN A 201 20.72 -13.26 34.68
C GLN A 201 20.83 -13.51 36.19
N LYS A 202 20.43 -14.69 36.67
CA LYS A 202 20.57 -15.09 38.08
C LYS A 202 22.04 -15.27 38.50
N ASN A 203 22.89 -15.72 37.57
CA ASN A 203 24.33 -15.90 37.78
C ASN A 203 25.14 -14.59 37.67
N MET A 204 24.56 -13.50 37.16
CA MET A 204 25.25 -12.21 37.07
C MET A 204 25.69 -11.68 38.45
N SER A 205 26.88 -11.09 38.48
CA SER A 205 27.36 -10.28 39.60
C SER A 205 26.68 -8.91 39.65
N GLU A 206 26.69 -8.25 40.81
CA GLU A 206 26.13 -6.90 40.96
C GLU A 206 26.84 -5.88 40.06
N ALA A 207 28.16 -6.02 39.90
CA ALA A 207 28.95 -5.18 39.00
C ALA A 207 28.56 -5.37 37.52
N ALA A 208 28.27 -6.62 37.10
CA ALA A 208 27.81 -6.88 35.74
C ALA A 208 26.37 -6.37 35.50
N ARG A 209 25.49 -6.44 36.51
CA ARG A 209 24.13 -5.88 36.44
C ARG A 209 24.17 -4.37 36.29
N ALA A 210 24.96 -3.68 37.12
CA ALA A 210 25.11 -2.22 37.04
C ALA A 210 25.61 -1.76 35.65
N ARG A 211 26.58 -2.47 35.05
CA ARG A 211 27.07 -2.16 33.69
C ARG A 211 26.01 -2.38 32.60
N MET A 212 25.15 -3.37 32.75
CA MET A 212 24.06 -3.62 31.79
C MET A 212 22.98 -2.55 31.89
N GLU A 213 22.60 -2.18 33.12
CA GLU A 213 21.64 -1.10 33.37
C GLU A 213 22.15 0.25 32.84
N GLU A 214 23.43 0.56 33.05
CA GLU A 214 24.05 1.77 32.50
C GLU A 214 24.04 1.77 30.96
N LYS A 215 24.39 0.65 30.32
CA LYS A 215 24.28 0.51 28.87
C LYS A 215 22.85 0.68 28.37
N GLN A 216 21.87 0.11 29.09
CA GLN A 216 20.46 0.28 28.76
C GLN A 216 20.04 1.73 28.87
N ARG A 217 20.44 2.44 29.92
CA ARG A 217 20.18 3.88 30.07
C ARG A 217 20.79 4.70 28.95
N ILE A 218 22.00 4.37 28.50
CA ILE A 218 22.64 5.05 27.36
C ILE A 218 21.85 4.80 26.08
N ILE A 219 21.47 3.55 25.79
CA ILE A 219 20.68 3.20 24.60
C ILE A 219 19.31 3.88 24.64
N GLU A 220 18.64 3.87 25.80
CA GLU A 220 17.35 4.53 25.99
C GLU A 220 17.47 6.05 25.83
N ALA A 221 18.51 6.68 26.39
CA ALA A 221 18.77 8.10 26.23
C ALA A 221 19.10 8.47 24.77
N GLU A 222 19.86 7.64 24.06
CA GLU A 222 20.12 7.81 22.63
C GLU A 222 18.85 7.67 21.80
N LEU A 223 17.99 6.69 22.12
CA LEU A 223 16.72 6.48 21.44
C LEU A 223 15.75 7.65 21.71
N GLN A 224 15.67 8.14 22.95
CA GLN A 224 14.90 9.34 23.29
C GLN A 224 15.43 10.58 22.56
N ARG A 225 16.75 10.74 22.46
CA ARG A 225 17.35 11.84 21.70
C ARG A 225 17.01 11.74 20.21
N ARG A 226 17.00 10.55 19.62
CA ARG A 226 16.59 10.34 18.23
C ARG A 226 15.11 10.66 18.02
N LEU A 227 14.23 10.21 18.91
CA LEU A 227 12.80 10.51 18.86
C LEU A 227 12.50 12.02 18.98
N LEU A 228 13.35 12.77 19.70
CA LEU A 228 13.26 14.23 19.80
C LEU A 228 13.88 14.97 18.61
N GLN A 229 14.76 14.31 17.84
CA GLN A 229 15.42 14.88 16.65
C GLN A 229 14.67 14.57 15.34
N GLU A 230 13.86 13.50 15.31
CA GLU A 230 12.92 13.25 14.23
C GLU A 230 11.76 14.25 14.33
N GLU A 231 11.80 15.28 13.49
CA GLU A 231 10.65 16.13 13.22
C GLU A 231 9.54 15.22 12.67
N TRP A 232 8.55 14.94 13.51
CA TRP A 232 7.35 14.25 13.04
C TRP A 232 6.65 15.19 12.08
N PRO A 233 6.42 14.79 10.80
CA PRO A 233 5.73 15.65 9.85
C PRO A 233 4.41 16.09 10.46
N ASP A 234 4.09 17.37 10.27
CA ASP A 234 2.93 17.96 10.90
C ASP A 234 1.70 17.13 10.55
N ARG A 235 0.81 16.96 11.52
CA ARG A 235 -0.38 16.09 11.35
C ARG A 235 -1.21 16.50 10.11
N GLU A 236 -1.18 17.78 9.77
CA GLU A 236 -1.81 18.35 8.58
C GLU A 236 -1.07 17.96 7.29
N GLU A 237 0.26 17.93 7.27
CA GLU A 237 1.07 17.48 6.14
C GLU A 237 0.87 15.99 5.87
N LEU A 238 0.85 15.16 6.91
CA LEU A 238 0.54 13.73 6.77
C LEU A 238 -0.89 13.50 6.26
N ALA A 239 -1.85 14.32 6.70
CA ALA A 239 -3.22 14.24 6.21
C ALA A 239 -3.31 14.66 4.73
N ALA A 240 -2.61 15.74 4.35
CA ALA A 240 -2.54 16.20 2.97
C ALA A 240 -1.88 15.16 2.05
N ALA A 241 -0.75 14.59 2.47
CA ALA A 241 -0.06 13.54 1.73
C ALA A 241 -0.91 12.29 1.54
N ARG A 242 -1.66 11.87 2.57
CA ARG A 242 -2.60 10.75 2.45
C ARG A 242 -3.76 11.06 1.52
N MET A 243 -4.28 12.29 1.54
CA MET A 243 -5.34 12.70 0.62
C MET A 243 -4.83 12.73 -0.82
N GLU A 244 -3.61 13.22 -1.05
CA GLU A 244 -2.97 13.20 -2.37
C GLU A 244 -2.74 11.77 -2.86
N GLU A 245 -2.29 10.87 -2.00
CA GLU A 245 -2.13 9.44 -2.33
C GLU A 245 -3.48 8.78 -2.67
N ILE A 246 -4.53 9.06 -1.90
CA ILE A 246 -5.88 8.57 -2.19
C ILE A 246 -6.37 9.13 -3.53
N GLU A 247 -6.19 10.42 -3.77
CA GLU A 247 -6.58 11.06 -5.04
C GLU A 247 -5.81 10.51 -6.24
N ALA A 248 -4.53 10.21 -6.09
CA ALA A 248 -3.70 9.61 -7.13
C ALA A 248 -4.12 8.18 -7.45
N ASN A 249 -4.55 7.42 -6.44
CA ASN A 249 -5.01 6.03 -6.60
C ASN A 249 -6.48 5.92 -7.02
N THR A 250 -7.28 6.98 -6.88
CA THR A 250 -8.71 6.96 -7.25
C THR A 250 -8.85 7.06 -8.78
N PRO A 251 -9.59 6.15 -9.44
CA PRO A 251 -9.83 6.21 -10.87
C PRO A 251 -10.41 7.57 -11.31
N ILE A 252 -9.92 8.10 -12.43
CA ILE A 252 -10.34 9.42 -12.94
C ILE A 252 -11.87 9.52 -13.14
N PRO A 253 -12.57 8.51 -13.69
CA PRO A 253 -14.04 8.54 -13.79
C PRO A 253 -14.73 8.76 -12.44
N GLU A 254 -14.23 8.13 -11.37
CA GLU A 254 -14.77 8.28 -10.02
C GLU A 254 -14.53 9.68 -9.44
N ARG A 255 -13.33 10.23 -9.67
CA ARG A 255 -13.02 11.63 -9.28
C ARG A 255 -13.94 12.61 -10.00
N CYS A 256 -14.14 12.44 -11.30
CA CYS A 256 -14.99 13.32 -12.10
C CYS A 256 -16.47 13.22 -11.69
N TRP A 257 -16.95 12.01 -11.40
CA TRP A 257 -18.29 11.78 -10.86
C TRP A 257 -18.49 12.50 -9.52
N ALA A 258 -17.52 12.39 -8.60
CA ALA A 258 -17.58 13.06 -7.31
C ALA A 258 -17.59 14.59 -7.46
N LEU A 259 -16.69 15.14 -8.27
CA LEU A 259 -16.65 16.58 -8.57
C LEU A 259 -17.97 17.08 -9.15
N ARG A 260 -18.54 16.37 -10.13
CA ARG A 260 -19.80 16.72 -10.77
C ARG A 260 -20.98 16.73 -9.80
N ASN A 261 -21.08 15.74 -8.91
CA ASN A 261 -22.19 15.65 -7.96
C ASN A 261 -22.14 16.75 -6.88
N VAL A 262 -20.94 17.03 -6.35
CA VAL A 262 -20.75 18.13 -5.41
C VAL A 262 -21.05 19.46 -6.09
N ALA A 263 -20.52 19.67 -7.30
CA ALA A 263 -20.80 20.86 -8.09
C ALA A 263 -22.29 21.02 -8.42
N GLY A 264 -22.99 19.93 -8.74
CA GLY A 264 -24.44 19.94 -8.98
C GLY A 264 -25.21 20.49 -7.79
N THR A 265 -24.85 20.09 -6.58
CA THR A 265 -25.45 20.61 -5.33
C THR A 265 -25.11 22.10 -5.12
N LEU A 266 -23.84 22.48 -5.31
CA LEU A 266 -23.39 23.87 -5.16
C LEU A 266 -23.99 24.81 -6.22
N SER A 267 -24.32 24.30 -7.42
CA SER A 267 -24.86 25.10 -8.54
C SER A 267 -26.24 25.70 -8.27
N ILE A 268 -26.98 25.12 -7.32
CA ILE A 268 -28.32 25.56 -6.89
C ILE A 268 -28.21 26.69 -5.85
N GLY A 269 -27.03 26.82 -5.23
CA GLY A 269 -26.74 27.80 -4.21
C GLY A 269 -26.55 29.24 -4.70
N GLY A 270 -26.01 30.07 -3.82
CA GLY A 270 -25.74 31.49 -4.11
C GLY A 270 -24.58 31.70 -5.09
N PRO A 271 -24.30 32.96 -5.50
CA PRO A 271 -23.25 33.27 -6.48
C PRO A 271 -21.86 32.69 -6.12
N GLY A 272 -21.47 32.74 -4.84
CA GLY A 272 -20.20 32.17 -4.37
C GLY A 272 -20.14 30.64 -4.40
N GLU A 273 -21.27 29.96 -4.19
CA GLU A 273 -21.36 28.50 -4.33
C GLU A 273 -21.32 28.09 -5.79
N ARG A 274 -22.01 28.84 -6.65
CA ARG A 274 -21.96 28.65 -8.10
C ARG A 274 -20.56 28.84 -8.67
N ALA A 275 -19.82 29.85 -8.21
CA ALA A 275 -18.43 30.04 -8.61
C ALA A 275 -17.55 28.83 -8.24
N ARG A 276 -17.75 28.25 -7.06
CA ARG A 276 -17.08 26.99 -6.65
C ARG A 276 -17.50 25.81 -7.52
N ALA A 277 -18.79 25.68 -7.83
CA ALA A 277 -19.30 24.65 -8.73
C ALA A 277 -18.63 24.71 -10.11
N LEU A 278 -18.48 25.92 -10.68
CA LEU A 278 -17.79 26.14 -11.96
C LEU A 278 -16.33 25.67 -11.91
N THR A 279 -15.59 26.02 -10.85
CA THR A 279 -14.20 25.54 -10.68
C THR A 279 -14.12 24.02 -10.65
N MET A 280 -15.02 23.35 -9.93
CA MET A 280 -15.07 21.89 -9.85
C MET A 280 -15.42 21.25 -11.20
N LEU A 281 -16.39 21.81 -11.94
CA LEU A 281 -16.81 21.30 -13.25
C LEU A 281 -15.72 21.50 -14.31
N ARG A 282 -15.06 22.66 -14.35
CA ARG A 282 -13.91 22.89 -15.24
C ARG A 282 -12.76 21.93 -14.94
N ARG A 283 -12.51 21.64 -13.65
CA ARG A 283 -11.51 20.64 -13.25
C ARG A 283 -11.91 19.23 -13.70
N ALA A 284 -13.18 18.84 -13.58
CA ALA A 284 -13.68 17.56 -14.04
C ALA A 284 -13.55 17.40 -15.57
N VAL A 285 -13.88 18.43 -16.34
CA VAL A 285 -13.68 18.45 -17.80
C VAL A 285 -12.20 18.29 -18.13
N SER A 286 -11.31 19.07 -17.51
CA SER A 286 -9.86 19.01 -17.76
C SER A 286 -9.28 17.62 -17.46
N LEU A 287 -9.67 17.01 -16.33
CA LEU A 287 -9.22 15.66 -15.96
C LEU A 287 -9.67 14.60 -16.97
N LYS A 288 -10.90 14.69 -17.50
CA LYS A 288 -11.37 13.76 -18.53
C LYS A 288 -10.73 13.99 -19.89
N GLU A 289 -10.45 15.24 -20.25
CA GLU A 289 -9.70 15.55 -21.49
C GLU A 289 -8.31 14.93 -21.45
N GLU A 290 -7.62 15.04 -20.31
CA GLU A 290 -6.33 14.38 -20.06
C GLU A 290 -6.45 12.85 -20.11
N HIS A 291 -7.48 12.28 -19.47
CA HIS A 291 -7.72 10.84 -19.42
C HIS A 291 -7.96 10.23 -20.81
N HIS A 292 -8.85 10.84 -21.61
CA HIS A 292 -9.18 10.35 -22.95
C HIS A 292 -8.21 10.85 -24.03
N ARG A 293 -7.31 11.78 -23.70
CA ARG A 293 -6.38 12.44 -24.63
C ARG A 293 -7.09 13.10 -25.81
N SER A 294 -8.32 13.57 -25.60
CA SER A 294 -9.15 14.17 -26.64
C SER A 294 -10.12 15.17 -26.02
N LYS A 295 -10.31 16.30 -26.71
CA LYS A 295 -11.26 17.37 -26.32
C LYS A 295 -12.68 17.14 -26.83
N ALA A 296 -12.87 16.14 -27.69
CA ALA A 296 -14.12 15.82 -28.36
C ALA A 296 -14.56 14.36 -28.08
N HIS A 297 -14.04 13.76 -27.01
CA HIS A 297 -14.41 12.42 -26.61
C HIS A 297 -15.85 12.39 -26.03
N PRO A 298 -16.73 11.46 -26.44
CA PRO A 298 -18.10 11.36 -25.92
C PRO A 298 -18.21 11.17 -24.41
N GLY A 299 -17.20 10.57 -23.78
CA GLY A 299 -17.10 10.47 -22.32
C GLY A 299 -17.06 11.82 -21.58
N LEU A 300 -16.82 12.94 -22.28
CA LEU A 300 -16.87 14.29 -21.71
C LEU A 300 -18.30 14.86 -21.57
N LEU A 301 -19.28 14.27 -22.25
CA LEU A 301 -20.65 14.81 -22.29
C LEU A 301 -21.28 15.03 -20.92
N PRO A 302 -21.14 14.12 -19.93
CA PRO A 302 -21.76 14.34 -18.62
C PRO A 302 -21.21 15.58 -17.89
N GLU A 303 -19.92 15.88 -18.05
CA GLU A 303 -19.27 17.02 -17.42
C GLU A 303 -19.54 18.32 -18.19
N LEU A 304 -19.57 18.26 -19.53
CA LEU A 304 -19.91 19.40 -20.38
C LEU A 304 -21.38 19.81 -20.25
N ASP A 305 -22.31 18.86 -20.15
CA ASP A 305 -23.73 19.11 -19.91
C ASP A 305 -23.93 19.82 -18.55
N ALA A 306 -23.30 19.31 -17.50
CA ALA A 306 -23.35 19.93 -16.17
C ALA A 306 -22.70 21.33 -16.14
N LEU A 307 -21.57 21.50 -16.85
CA LEU A 307 -20.88 22.79 -16.97
C LEU A 307 -21.72 23.81 -17.75
N GLY A 308 -22.28 23.42 -18.89
CA GLY A 308 -23.16 24.26 -19.71
C GLY A 308 -24.37 24.75 -18.93
N GLU A 309 -25.05 23.86 -18.21
CA GLU A 309 -26.17 24.22 -17.33
C GLU A 309 -25.76 25.18 -16.21
N CYS A 310 -24.57 25.00 -15.62
CA CYS A 310 -24.07 25.88 -14.57
C CYS A 310 -23.72 27.27 -15.10
N LEU A 311 -23.07 27.34 -16.27
CA LEU A 311 -22.69 28.60 -16.94
C LEU A 311 -23.93 29.38 -17.41
N SER A 312 -24.92 28.70 -17.99
CA SER A 312 -26.15 29.34 -18.49
C SER A 312 -26.95 30.08 -17.41
N ARG A 313 -26.75 29.76 -16.12
CA ARG A 313 -27.38 30.47 -15.00
C ARG A 313 -26.73 31.83 -14.66
N SER A 314 -25.56 32.12 -15.21
CA SER A 314 -24.81 33.36 -14.98
C SER A 314 -24.81 34.22 -16.24
N PRO A 315 -25.49 35.39 -16.25
CA PRO A 315 -25.55 36.27 -17.41
C PRO A 315 -24.18 36.73 -17.92
N GLU A 316 -23.20 36.83 -17.04
CA GLU A 316 -21.84 37.28 -17.36
C GLU A 316 -21.02 36.21 -18.11
N LEU A 317 -21.48 34.96 -18.14
CA LEU A 317 -20.77 33.81 -18.69
C LEU A 317 -21.50 33.17 -19.89
N GLN A 318 -22.40 33.90 -20.55
CA GLN A 318 -23.20 33.36 -21.65
C GLN A 318 -22.35 32.96 -22.86
N GLU A 319 -21.26 33.68 -23.16
CA GLU A 319 -20.34 33.31 -24.24
C GLU A 319 -19.64 31.96 -23.95
N GLU A 320 -19.20 31.75 -22.71
CA GLU A 320 -18.59 30.48 -22.29
C GLU A 320 -19.62 29.35 -22.25
N ALA A 321 -20.86 29.66 -21.86
CA ALA A 321 -21.97 28.70 -21.93
C ALA A 321 -22.22 28.26 -23.37
N ALA A 322 -22.30 29.23 -24.31
CA ALA A 322 -22.48 28.94 -25.73
C ALA A 322 -21.32 28.10 -26.28
N ALA A 323 -20.07 28.47 -26.01
CA ALA A 323 -18.91 27.67 -26.41
C ALA A 323 -18.95 26.23 -25.83
N THR A 324 -19.44 26.06 -24.60
CA THR A 324 -19.62 24.74 -23.99
C THR A 324 -20.69 23.93 -24.72
N TRP A 325 -21.84 24.53 -25.02
CA TRP A 325 -22.93 23.88 -25.77
C TRP A 325 -22.54 23.56 -27.22
N GLU A 326 -21.73 24.40 -27.87
CA GLU A 326 -21.15 24.12 -29.18
C GLU A 326 -20.25 22.88 -29.17
N ARG A 327 -19.49 22.66 -28.09
CA ARG A 327 -18.69 21.45 -27.90
C ARG A 327 -19.56 20.22 -27.69
N VAL A 328 -20.66 20.34 -26.95
CA VAL A 328 -21.64 19.26 -26.79
C VAL A 328 -22.22 18.86 -28.15
N LEU A 329 -22.61 19.84 -28.98
CA LEU A 329 -23.12 19.58 -30.34
C LEU A 329 -22.06 18.92 -31.23
N GLU A 330 -20.82 19.40 -31.18
CA GLU A 330 -19.71 18.82 -31.94
C GLU A 330 -19.51 17.34 -31.62
N ILE A 331 -19.52 16.98 -30.34
CA ILE A 331 -19.41 15.59 -29.90
C ILE A 331 -20.63 14.77 -30.38
N ALA A 332 -21.85 15.31 -30.30
CA ALA A 332 -23.03 14.63 -30.83
C ALA A 332 -22.92 14.36 -32.34
N CYS A 333 -22.40 15.33 -33.11
CA CYS A 333 -22.13 15.16 -34.53
C CYS A 333 -21.05 14.10 -34.82
N LEU A 334 -20.01 14.00 -33.98
CA LEU A 334 -19.00 12.93 -34.09
C LEU A 334 -19.63 11.55 -33.82
N VAL A 335 -20.50 11.44 -32.82
CA VAL A 335 -21.23 10.21 -32.53
C VAL A 335 -22.14 9.81 -33.69
N ALA A 336 -22.92 10.76 -34.23
CA ALA A 336 -23.75 10.54 -35.40
C ALA A 336 -22.92 10.14 -36.63
N GLY A 337 -21.74 10.75 -36.82
CA GLY A 337 -20.80 10.38 -37.88
C GLY A 337 -20.34 8.94 -37.79
N ARG A 338 -20.11 8.40 -36.58
CA ARG A 338 -19.80 6.98 -36.39
C ARG A 338 -21.00 6.10 -36.70
N TYR A 339 -22.20 6.44 -36.22
CA TYR A 339 -23.42 5.69 -36.56
C TYR A 339 -23.61 5.58 -38.07
N ARG A 340 -23.39 6.65 -38.85
CA ARG A 340 -23.42 6.56 -40.32
C ARG A 340 -22.41 5.56 -40.88
N ARG A 341 -21.16 5.56 -40.38
CA ARG A 341 -20.13 4.61 -40.82
C ARG A 341 -20.49 3.17 -40.48
N ASP A 342 -21.21 2.97 -39.39
CA ASP A 342 -21.67 1.66 -38.92
C ASP A 342 -22.98 1.22 -39.62
N GLY A 343 -23.50 2.00 -40.58
CA GLY A 343 -24.74 1.71 -41.30
C GLY A 343 -26.03 2.07 -40.54
N LEU A 344 -25.92 2.74 -39.40
CA LEU A 344 -27.01 3.19 -38.54
C LEU A 344 -27.45 4.61 -38.94
N ALA A 345 -27.93 4.76 -40.17
CA ALA A 345 -28.25 6.06 -40.76
C ALA A 345 -29.46 6.74 -40.08
N LEU A 346 -30.47 5.96 -39.70
CA LEU A 346 -31.64 6.44 -38.94
C LEU A 346 -31.21 7.06 -37.60
N GLU A 347 -30.43 6.33 -36.80
CA GLU A 347 -29.95 6.79 -35.50
C GLU A 347 -29.03 8.00 -35.63
N ALA A 348 -28.21 8.05 -36.70
CA ALA A 348 -27.36 9.19 -36.98
C ALA A 348 -28.18 10.45 -37.28
N ALA A 349 -29.19 10.35 -38.15
CA ALA A 349 -30.09 11.46 -38.47
C ALA A 349 -30.82 11.92 -37.20
N ALA A 350 -31.43 10.99 -36.46
CA ALA A 350 -32.18 11.26 -35.24
C ALA A 350 -31.32 11.96 -34.17
N LEU A 351 -30.10 11.47 -33.94
CA LEU A 351 -29.17 12.07 -32.99
C LEU A 351 -28.75 13.47 -33.41
N GLN A 352 -28.34 13.65 -34.66
CA GLN A 352 -27.79 14.91 -35.14
C GLN A 352 -28.86 16.01 -35.24
N GLY A 353 -30.01 15.69 -35.85
CA GLY A 353 -31.14 16.61 -35.98
C GLY A 353 -31.77 16.93 -34.62
N GLY A 354 -31.93 15.93 -33.76
CA GLY A 354 -32.45 16.10 -32.41
C GLY A 354 -31.54 16.94 -31.52
N ALA A 355 -30.22 16.71 -31.56
CA ALA A 355 -29.24 17.53 -30.83
C ALA A 355 -29.22 18.98 -31.33
N ALA A 356 -29.26 19.20 -32.64
CA ALA A 356 -29.30 20.54 -33.22
C ALA A 356 -30.58 21.28 -32.81
N ALA A 357 -31.75 20.64 -32.91
CA ALA A 357 -33.03 21.21 -32.51
C ALA A 357 -33.06 21.56 -31.01
N GLU A 358 -32.54 20.69 -30.14
CA GLU A 358 -32.48 20.92 -28.70
C GLU A 358 -31.55 22.08 -28.35
N LEU A 359 -30.39 22.19 -29.00
CA LEU A 359 -29.39 23.22 -28.70
C LEU A 359 -29.64 24.55 -29.45
N LYS A 360 -30.51 24.57 -30.45
CA LYS A 360 -30.92 25.79 -31.17
C LYS A 360 -31.43 26.89 -30.24
N GLY A 361 -32.19 26.53 -29.20
CA GLY A 361 -32.69 27.49 -28.21
C GLY A 361 -31.58 28.10 -27.33
N ARG A 362 -30.46 27.41 -27.18
CA ARG A 362 -29.31 27.86 -26.35
C ARG A 362 -28.26 28.60 -27.19
N LEU A 363 -28.04 28.18 -28.44
CA LEU A 363 -26.99 28.69 -29.32
C LEU A 363 -27.48 29.74 -30.32
N GLY A 364 -28.79 29.79 -30.58
CA GLY A 364 -29.39 30.60 -31.64
C GLY A 364 -29.52 29.85 -32.96
N ALA A 365 -30.53 30.23 -33.76
CA ALA A 365 -30.81 29.60 -35.05
C ALA A 365 -29.74 29.89 -36.11
N ASP A 366 -29.07 31.04 -36.01
CA ASP A 366 -28.03 31.48 -36.95
C ASP A 366 -26.63 30.96 -36.57
N ASN A 367 -26.51 30.13 -35.53
CA ASN A 367 -25.24 29.54 -35.16
C ASN A 367 -24.78 28.56 -36.24
N GLY A 368 -23.58 28.78 -36.80
CA GLY A 368 -23.07 27.98 -37.91
C GLY A 368 -22.97 26.48 -37.62
N ARG A 369 -22.73 26.07 -36.36
CA ARG A 369 -22.69 24.65 -35.98
C ARG A 369 -24.08 24.04 -35.94
N VAL A 370 -25.09 24.78 -35.46
CA VAL A 370 -26.50 24.33 -35.48
C VAL A 370 -26.96 24.16 -36.92
N MET A 371 -26.74 25.15 -37.78
CA MET A 371 -27.11 25.08 -39.20
C MET A 371 -26.42 23.92 -39.92
N ALA A 372 -25.12 23.72 -39.70
CA ALA A 372 -24.39 22.60 -40.28
C ALA A 372 -24.91 21.24 -39.80
N ALA A 373 -25.25 21.13 -38.51
CA ALA A 373 -25.83 19.91 -37.95
C ALA A 373 -27.23 19.63 -38.51
N GLU A 374 -28.09 20.65 -38.64
CA GLU A 374 -29.41 20.54 -39.28
C GLU A 374 -29.29 20.13 -40.75
N ALA A 375 -28.37 20.76 -41.51
CA ALA A 375 -28.15 20.44 -42.93
C ALA A 375 -27.71 18.98 -43.12
N ALA A 376 -26.68 18.53 -42.39
CA ALA A 376 -26.20 17.15 -42.53
C ALA A 376 -27.20 16.11 -41.97
N ALA A 377 -28.08 16.49 -41.03
CA ALA A 377 -29.21 15.65 -40.64
C ALA A 377 -30.25 15.54 -41.78
N GLY A 378 -30.56 16.66 -42.45
CA GLY A 378 -31.43 16.69 -43.63
C GLY A 378 -30.91 15.87 -44.81
N GLU A 379 -29.60 15.94 -45.09
CA GLU A 379 -28.95 15.10 -46.09
C GLU A 379 -29.06 13.60 -45.75
N THR A 380 -28.88 13.24 -44.47
CA THR A 380 -29.03 11.85 -44.02
C THR A 380 -30.49 11.40 -44.11
N LEU A 381 -31.45 12.25 -43.74
CA LEU A 381 -32.87 11.93 -43.88
C LEU A 381 -33.29 11.73 -45.34
N ALA A 382 -32.74 12.51 -46.26
CA ALA A 382 -33.07 12.44 -47.68
C ALA A 382 -32.60 11.14 -48.35
N SER A 383 -31.65 10.42 -47.74
CA SER A 383 -31.17 9.12 -48.24
C SER A 383 -31.88 7.91 -47.61
N LEU A 384 -32.69 8.12 -46.57
CA LEU A 384 -33.44 7.06 -45.91
C LEU A 384 -34.74 6.72 -46.68
N PRO A 385 -35.21 5.46 -46.60
CA PRO A 385 -36.59 5.10 -46.93
C PRO A 385 -37.63 5.97 -46.19
N GLU A 386 -38.82 6.11 -46.76
CA GLU A 386 -39.88 7.00 -46.21
C GLU A 386 -40.31 6.61 -44.79
N ASP A 387 -40.41 5.30 -44.51
CA ASP A 387 -40.74 4.75 -43.19
C ASP A 387 -39.64 5.05 -42.14
N GLU A 388 -38.38 4.81 -42.50
CA GLU A 388 -37.23 5.13 -41.63
C GLU A 388 -37.07 6.65 -41.42
N CYS A 389 -37.43 7.47 -42.41
CA CYS A 389 -37.40 8.93 -42.32
C CYS A 389 -38.42 9.46 -41.30
N GLU A 390 -39.65 8.94 -41.30
CA GLU A 390 -40.67 9.30 -40.32
C GLU A 390 -40.31 8.81 -38.91
N GLU A 391 -39.73 7.62 -38.79
CA GLU A 391 -39.21 7.11 -37.52
C GLU A 391 -38.07 7.98 -36.97
N ALA A 392 -37.11 8.38 -37.83
CA ALA A 392 -36.04 9.29 -37.44
C ALA A 392 -36.58 10.63 -36.93
N LYS A 393 -37.54 11.25 -37.63
CA LYS A 393 -38.18 12.51 -37.20
C LYS A 393 -38.92 12.37 -35.88
N ALA A 394 -39.62 11.25 -35.66
CA ALA A 394 -40.25 10.97 -34.38
C ALA A 394 -39.20 10.84 -33.26
N ALA A 395 -38.07 10.16 -33.53
CA ALA A 395 -36.99 10.00 -32.58
C ALA A 395 -36.26 11.31 -32.23
N MET A 396 -36.19 12.28 -33.16
CA MET A 396 -35.63 13.63 -32.92
C MET A 396 -36.43 14.41 -31.88
N THR A 397 -37.75 14.21 -31.84
CA THR A 397 -38.67 14.94 -30.93
C THR A 397 -38.97 14.17 -29.65
N SER A 398 -38.59 12.90 -29.57
CA SER A 398 -38.80 12.03 -28.41
C SER A 398 -37.82 12.34 -27.27
N GLY A 399 -38.17 13.35 -26.47
CA GLY A 399 -37.43 13.75 -25.26
C GLY A 399 -36.07 14.40 -25.56
N SER A 400 -35.28 14.64 -24.50
CA SER A 400 -33.94 15.22 -24.65
C SER A 400 -32.97 14.20 -25.22
N VAL A 401 -32.52 14.47 -26.44
CA VAL A 401 -31.54 13.66 -27.17
C VAL A 401 -30.18 13.79 -26.50
N ILE A 402 -29.82 14.98 -26.03
CA ILE A 402 -28.58 15.22 -25.30
C ILE A 402 -28.56 14.43 -23.99
N LYS A 403 -29.65 14.42 -23.20
CA LYS A 403 -29.66 13.63 -21.94
C LYS A 403 -29.59 12.12 -22.19
N ARG A 404 -30.20 11.61 -23.26
CA ARG A 404 -30.02 10.21 -23.68
C ARG A 404 -28.57 9.92 -24.02
N LEU A 405 -27.93 10.76 -24.83
CA LEU A 405 -26.54 10.63 -25.21
C LEU A 405 -25.59 10.70 -23.99
N VAL A 406 -25.81 11.67 -23.09
CA VAL A 406 -25.08 11.80 -21.82
C VAL A 406 -25.19 10.52 -21.00
N ARG A 407 -26.39 9.95 -20.86
CA ARG A 407 -26.60 8.70 -20.12
C ARG A 407 -25.82 7.54 -20.75
N ASP A 408 -25.89 7.40 -22.08
CA ASP A 408 -25.24 6.30 -22.80
C ASP A 408 -23.71 6.35 -22.74
N PHE A 409 -23.14 7.55 -22.58
CA PHE A 409 -21.70 7.78 -22.41
C PHE A 409 -21.29 8.10 -20.97
N THR A 410 -22.21 7.97 -20.01
CA THR A 410 -21.85 8.06 -18.59
C THR A 410 -21.11 6.80 -18.18
N GLU A 411 -19.88 6.99 -17.73
CA GLU A 411 -19.04 5.99 -17.11
C GLU A 411 -19.63 5.56 -15.76
N ASP A 412 -20.46 4.51 -15.76
CA ASP A 412 -21.07 3.99 -14.54
C ASP A 412 -20.00 3.29 -13.67
N LEU A 413 -19.86 3.76 -12.43
CA LEU A 413 -18.96 3.19 -11.43
C LEU A 413 -19.26 1.71 -11.16
N ALA A 414 -20.52 1.28 -11.31
CA ALA A 414 -20.90 -0.12 -11.17
C ALA A 414 -20.29 -0.98 -12.29
N ILE A 415 -20.18 -0.45 -13.52
CA ILE A 415 -19.57 -1.14 -14.67
C ILE A 415 -18.06 -1.32 -14.43
N TYR A 416 -17.39 -0.27 -13.94
CA TYR A 416 -15.97 -0.35 -13.54
C TYR A 416 -15.72 -1.39 -12.45
N LYS A 417 -16.58 -1.45 -11.42
CA LYS A 417 -16.48 -2.46 -10.36
C LYS A 417 -16.68 -3.90 -10.87
N GLN A 418 -17.35 -4.06 -12.01
CA GLN A 418 -17.53 -5.36 -12.68
C GLN A 418 -16.40 -5.69 -13.68
N GLY A 419 -15.41 -4.80 -13.87
CA GLY A 419 -14.33 -4.99 -14.84
C GLY A 419 -14.79 -4.96 -16.30
N LYS A 420 -15.98 -4.43 -16.58
CA LYS A 420 -16.51 -4.25 -17.94
C LYS A 420 -16.09 -2.88 -18.47
N LYS A 421 -15.90 -2.78 -19.78
CA LYS A 421 -15.67 -1.49 -20.44
C LYS A 421 -16.99 -0.79 -20.70
N SER A 422 -17.06 0.49 -20.35
CA SER A 422 -18.17 1.38 -20.70
C SER A 422 -18.16 1.71 -22.20
N ARG A 423 -19.29 2.20 -22.73
CA ARG A 423 -19.37 2.66 -24.13
C ARG A 423 -18.40 3.81 -24.40
N ALA A 424 -18.13 4.65 -23.40
CA ALA A 424 -17.12 5.70 -23.47
C ALA A 424 -15.71 5.11 -23.62
N GLU A 425 -15.33 4.08 -22.85
CA GLU A 425 -14.00 3.45 -22.99
C GLU A 425 -13.82 2.66 -24.29
N LEU A 426 -14.91 2.17 -24.88
CA LEU A 426 -14.89 1.52 -26.19
C LEU A 426 -14.85 2.53 -27.36
N TRP A 427 -14.89 3.82 -27.05
CA TRP A 427 -14.83 4.87 -28.06
C TRP A 427 -13.39 5.11 -28.49
N GLU A 428 -13.00 4.49 -29.60
CA GLU A 428 -11.76 4.85 -30.30
C GLU A 428 -11.99 6.14 -31.13
N PRO A 429 -11.07 7.13 -31.04
CA PRO A 429 -11.19 8.42 -31.75
C PRO A 429 -11.08 8.30 -33.28
#